data_AF-A0AAN5CEF7-F1
#
_entry.id   AF-A0AAN5CEF7-F1
#
_cell.length_a   1.000
_cell.length_b   1.000
_cell.length_c   1.000
_cell.angle_alpha   90.00
_cell.angle_beta   90.00
_cell.angle_gamma   90.00
#
_symmetry.space_group_name_H-M   'P 1'
#
loop_
_entity.id
_entity.type
_entity.pdbx_description
1 polymer ?
#
loop_
_entity_poly.entity_id
_entity_poly.type
_entity_poly.pdbx_seq_one_letter_code
_entity_poly.pdbx_strand_id
1 'polypeptide(L)'
;VSRDRLRKAQYLQMIGRAGRAGFDEKGEAVTILRPGPEEKMFREMLVHEEMRCESSLADPEELSSLILDLLSLKVATTVAELEIVLGKTLLVQQKGVEELNKMIRETLETLKQQQLVELEEEESSCYSRRNSAAFGASVAPADSCVLRKDLLSTLSSGINFSSHLHLLYIVAPYDLWCTVDWDLYYKEFSSLPDSEKALLESSGISIKKIVQQIANRKPCTEGDTALRLYIALLMQHIWRQESHISVAAQFGVDRGWLQAALQQTVAHAAAIARFAERLPTTLWPLKLLLPELVSRLSDCSRPELQPLLQLDLVKRKRAAQLYAAGFKKISDVAHANLQVMLSTVGNLGRYQATKMIQSARALLRDQMDEKLEEMAEMGVSNEQLEAMRKTIT
;
A
#
# COMPACT_ATOMS: atom_id res chain seq x y z
N VAL A 1 -8.11 4.59 16.09
CA VAL A 1 -7.17 4.88 17.21
C VAL A 1 -6.99 3.59 17.98
N SER A 2 -5.76 3.09 18.09
CA SER A 2 -5.46 1.74 18.57
C SER A 2 -6.07 1.45 19.96
N ARG A 3 -6.52 0.21 20.17
CA ARG A 3 -7.03 -0.30 21.45
C ARG A 3 -5.92 -0.56 22.48
N ASP A 4 -4.66 -0.39 22.08
CA ASP A 4 -3.52 -0.70 22.93
C ASP A 4 -3.25 0.39 23.97
N ARG A 5 -2.85 -0.05 25.16
CA ARG A 5 -2.54 0.81 26.30
C ARG A 5 -1.26 1.61 26.04
N LEU A 6 -1.24 2.85 26.50
CA LEU A 6 -0.06 3.72 26.42
C LEU A 6 1.10 3.16 27.27
N ARG A 7 2.29 3.03 26.70
CA ARG A 7 3.52 2.62 27.41
C ARG A 7 4.23 3.84 28.02
N LYS A 8 4.99 3.64 29.11
CA LYS A 8 5.76 4.72 29.79
C LYS A 8 6.67 5.47 28.82
N ALA A 9 7.40 4.76 27.95
CA ALA A 9 8.29 5.37 26.96
C ALA A 9 7.53 6.26 25.95
N GLN A 10 6.35 5.82 25.48
CA GLN A 10 5.51 6.62 24.58
C GLN A 10 5.01 7.87 25.30
N TYR A 11 4.57 7.73 26.56
CA TYR A 11 4.15 8.88 27.36
C TYR A 11 5.28 9.90 27.56
N LEU A 12 6.47 9.45 27.93
CA LEU A 12 7.65 10.32 28.09
C LEU A 12 8.04 11.01 26.77
N GLN A 13 7.94 10.31 25.64
CA GLN A 13 8.14 10.92 24.31
C GLN A 13 7.08 11.98 23.97
N MET A 14 5.83 11.80 24.42
CA MET A 14 4.76 12.78 24.19
C MET A 14 4.99 14.04 25.04
N ILE A 15 5.22 13.90 26.34
CA ILE A 15 5.43 15.07 27.22
C ILE A 15 6.77 15.77 26.96
N GLY A 16 7.78 15.04 26.49
CA GLY A 16 9.08 15.62 26.10
C GLY A 16 9.02 16.54 24.89
N ARG A 17 7.87 16.61 24.20
CA ARG A 17 7.60 17.60 23.13
C ARG A 17 7.10 18.94 23.67
N ALA A 18 6.77 19.03 24.96
CA ALA A 18 6.32 20.28 25.58
C ALA A 18 7.52 21.19 25.88
N GLY A 19 7.47 22.43 25.37
CA GLY A 19 8.52 23.43 25.53
C GLY A 19 9.36 23.59 24.26
N ARG A 20 9.38 24.82 23.72
CA ARG A 20 10.15 25.18 22.54
C ARG A 20 11.49 25.77 22.93
N ALA A 21 12.56 25.07 22.57
CA ALA A 21 13.92 25.55 22.77
C ALA A 21 14.10 26.97 22.18
N GLY A 22 14.53 27.91 23.02
CA GLY A 22 14.78 29.30 22.64
C GLY A 22 13.57 30.25 22.65
N PHE A 23 12.38 29.75 22.99
CA PHE A 23 11.17 30.59 23.11
C PHE A 23 10.53 30.49 24.49
N ASP A 24 10.40 29.27 25.01
CA ASP A 24 9.71 29.02 26.27
C ASP A 24 10.73 28.82 27.41
N GLU A 25 10.48 29.43 28.57
CA GLU A 25 11.28 29.19 29.77
C GLU A 25 10.95 27.84 30.43
N LYS A 26 9.71 27.36 30.26
CA LYS A 26 9.20 26.08 30.78
C LYS A 26 8.22 25.46 29.80
N GLY A 27 8.23 24.12 29.71
CA GLY A 27 7.23 23.33 29.01
C GLY A 27 6.24 22.73 29.99
N GLU A 28 4.94 22.92 29.76
CA GLU A 28 3.87 22.30 30.55
C GLU A 28 3.19 21.19 29.75
N ALA A 29 2.98 20.03 30.39
CA ALA A 29 2.24 18.91 29.82
C ALA A 29 1.12 18.52 30.77
N VAL A 30 -0.12 18.52 30.26
CA VAL A 30 -1.32 18.18 31.03
C VAL A 30 -1.89 16.86 30.53
N THR A 31 -1.99 15.89 31.43
CA THR A 31 -2.54 14.55 31.13
C THR A 31 -3.92 14.41 31.73
N ILE A 32 -4.92 14.13 30.90
CA ILE A 32 -6.32 13.97 31.31
C ILE A 32 -6.60 12.48 31.49
N LEU A 33 -7.08 12.09 32.67
CA LEU A 33 -7.36 10.70 33.04
C LEU A 33 -8.77 10.60 33.61
N ARG A 34 -9.45 9.46 33.42
CA ARG A 34 -10.70 9.19 34.14
C ARG A 34 -10.39 8.68 35.54
N PRO A 35 -11.13 9.12 36.57
CA PRO A 35 -10.92 8.67 37.93
C PRO A 35 -11.20 7.16 38.04
N GLY A 36 -10.45 6.49 38.94
CA GLY A 36 -10.60 5.06 39.23
C GLY A 36 -9.47 4.21 38.64
N PRO A 37 -9.77 3.13 37.89
CA PRO A 37 -8.75 2.16 37.47
C PRO A 37 -7.74 2.75 36.48
N GLU A 38 -8.18 3.62 35.57
CA GLU A 38 -7.30 4.26 34.57
C GLU A 38 -6.24 5.14 35.24
N GLU A 39 -6.66 5.99 36.18
CA GLU A 39 -5.76 6.81 36.97
C GLU A 39 -4.76 5.97 37.78
N LYS A 40 -5.24 4.91 38.47
CA LYS A 40 -4.38 4.04 39.27
C LYS A 40 -3.31 3.37 38.42
N MET A 41 -3.71 2.78 37.30
CA MET A 41 -2.79 2.12 36.37
C MET A 41 -1.78 3.09 35.76
N PHE A 42 -2.21 4.30 35.42
CA PHE A 42 -1.32 5.33 34.89
C PHE A 42 -0.27 5.75 35.93
N ARG A 43 -0.66 5.92 37.20
CA ARG A 43 0.27 6.21 38.29
C ARG A 43 1.24 5.05 38.51
N GLU A 44 0.75 3.81 38.52
CA GLU A 44 1.60 2.61 38.61
C GLU A 44 2.61 2.53 37.46
N MET A 45 2.18 2.81 36.22
CA MET A 45 3.04 2.88 35.05
C MET A 45 4.16 3.92 35.22
N LEU A 46 3.88 5.10 35.80
CA LEU A 46 4.89 6.12 36.02
C LEU A 46 5.93 5.73 37.08
N VAL A 47 5.50 5.06 38.14
CA VAL A 47 6.37 4.62 39.24
C VAL A 47 7.33 3.51 38.78
N HIS A 48 6.91 2.66 37.83
CA HIS A 48 7.73 1.55 37.36
C HIS A 48 9.02 2.03 36.69
N GLU A 49 10.20 1.68 37.23
CA GLU A 49 11.50 2.19 36.74
C GLU A 49 11.92 1.62 35.38
N GLU A 50 11.49 0.40 35.06
CA GLU A 50 12.07 -0.33 33.93
C GLU A 50 11.48 0.11 32.58
N MET A 51 12.28 0.87 31.82
CA MET A 51 12.16 0.98 30.36
C MET A 51 13.24 0.08 29.75
N ARG A 52 12.96 -1.22 29.65
CA ARG A 52 13.88 -2.17 29.01
C ARG A 52 13.60 -2.26 27.52
N CYS A 53 14.65 -2.15 26.72
CA CYS A 53 14.58 -2.51 25.31
C CYS A 53 14.70 -4.02 25.20
N GLU A 54 13.63 -4.70 24.81
CA GLU A 54 13.64 -6.14 24.57
C GLU A 54 13.96 -6.41 23.09
N SER A 55 14.70 -7.48 22.83
CA SER A 55 14.99 -7.89 21.46
C SER A 55 13.73 -8.44 20.79
N SER A 56 13.29 -7.79 19.71
CA SER A 56 12.19 -8.29 18.86
C SER A 56 12.51 -9.62 18.17
N LEU A 57 13.78 -10.02 18.08
CA LEU A 57 14.18 -11.34 17.56
C LEU A 57 13.78 -12.49 18.48
N ALA A 58 13.28 -12.20 19.69
CA ALA A 58 12.63 -13.19 20.53
C ALA A 58 11.29 -13.66 19.93
N ASP A 59 10.72 -12.90 19.00
CA ASP A 59 9.53 -13.29 18.24
C ASP A 59 9.91 -14.32 17.17
N PRO A 60 9.25 -15.50 17.13
CA PRO A 60 9.47 -16.51 16.11
C PRO A 60 9.32 -15.98 14.67
N GLU A 61 8.41 -15.04 14.42
CA GLU A 61 8.18 -14.50 13.07
C GLU A 61 9.36 -13.65 12.60
N GLU A 62 9.86 -12.75 13.46
CA GLU A 62 11.04 -11.92 13.20
C GLU A 62 12.31 -12.76 13.04
N LEU A 63 12.48 -13.77 13.91
CA LEU A 63 13.61 -14.69 13.82
C LEU A 63 13.55 -15.53 12.54
N SER A 64 12.37 -16.01 12.15
CA SER A 64 12.19 -16.78 10.92
C SER A 64 12.52 -15.96 9.67
N SER A 65 12.12 -14.68 9.66
CA SER A 65 12.43 -13.74 8.59
C SER A 65 13.94 -13.52 8.49
N LEU A 66 14.60 -13.23 9.62
CA LEU A 66 16.05 -13.02 9.64
C LEU A 66 16.84 -14.27 9.23
N ILE A 67 16.47 -15.46 9.73
CA ILE A 67 17.15 -16.72 9.36
C ILE A 67 16.99 -16.97 7.87
N LEU A 68 15.78 -16.79 7.32
CA LEU A 68 15.54 -16.96 5.90
C LEU A 68 16.37 -15.97 5.06
N ASP A 69 16.47 -14.71 5.48
CA ASP A 69 17.29 -13.68 4.83
C ASP A 69 18.78 -14.06 4.85
N LEU A 70 19.31 -14.52 5.99
CA LEU A 70 20.72 -14.93 6.12
C LEU A 70 21.06 -16.11 5.20
N LEU A 71 20.18 -17.11 5.14
CA LEU A 71 20.32 -18.26 4.26
C LEU A 71 20.17 -17.87 2.78
N SER A 72 19.24 -16.98 2.44
CA SER A 72 19.00 -16.57 1.05
C SER A 72 20.04 -15.60 0.50
N LEU A 73 20.66 -14.79 1.36
CA LEU A 73 21.85 -13.99 1.04
C LEU A 73 23.15 -14.80 1.05
N LYS A 74 23.12 -16.07 1.48
CA LYS A 74 24.30 -16.93 1.69
C LYS A 74 25.33 -16.33 2.65
N VAL A 75 24.86 -15.57 3.64
CA VAL A 75 25.70 -15.05 4.74
C VAL A 75 26.01 -16.17 5.73
N ALA A 76 25.05 -17.08 5.91
CA ALA A 76 25.24 -18.34 6.61
C ALA A 76 24.65 -19.47 5.76
N THR A 77 25.28 -20.63 5.83
CA THR A 77 24.92 -21.86 5.09
C THR A 77 24.89 -23.07 6.00
N THR A 78 25.36 -22.96 7.24
CA THR A 78 25.29 -24.04 8.23
C THR A 78 24.63 -23.55 9.51
N VAL A 79 24.11 -24.47 10.33
CA VAL A 79 23.56 -24.14 11.65
C VAL A 79 24.62 -23.45 12.52
N ALA A 80 25.87 -23.90 12.46
CA ALA A 80 26.97 -23.31 13.21
C ALA A 80 27.24 -21.85 12.79
N GLU A 81 27.19 -21.54 11.50
CA GLU A 81 27.33 -20.15 11.02
C GLU A 81 26.16 -19.27 11.48
N LEU A 82 24.93 -19.79 11.49
CA LEU A 82 23.76 -19.08 12.04
C LEU A 82 23.94 -18.78 13.53
N GLU A 83 24.40 -19.76 14.32
CA GLU A 83 24.70 -19.59 15.75
C GLU A 83 25.77 -18.50 15.97
N ILE A 84 26.81 -18.44 15.13
CA ILE A 84 27.87 -17.41 15.21
C ILE A 84 27.33 -16.00 14.90
N VAL A 85 26.51 -15.87 13.84
CA VAL A 85 25.95 -14.58 13.43
C VAL A 85 24.95 -14.08 14.47
N LEU A 86 24.01 -14.93 14.87
CA LEU A 86 22.97 -14.59 15.83
C LEU A 86 23.53 -14.46 17.27
N GLY A 87 24.64 -15.11 17.57
CA GLY A 87 25.41 -14.97 18.81
C GLY A 87 26.04 -13.59 19.03
N LYS A 88 25.87 -12.65 18.08
CA LYS A 88 26.28 -11.24 18.22
C LYS A 88 25.10 -10.28 18.39
N THR A 89 23.88 -10.79 18.50
CA THR A 89 22.65 -9.98 18.60
C THR A 89 22.31 -9.58 20.04
N LEU A 90 21.39 -8.63 20.21
CA LEU A 90 20.85 -8.28 21.52
C LEU A 90 20.11 -9.46 22.17
N LEU A 91 19.50 -10.36 21.37
CA LEU A 91 18.75 -11.51 21.85
C LEU A 91 19.60 -12.42 22.74
N VAL A 92 20.82 -12.75 22.30
CA VAL A 92 21.70 -13.64 23.07
C VAL A 92 22.19 -12.98 24.36
N GLN A 93 22.37 -11.66 24.37
CA GLN A 93 22.75 -10.92 25.57
C GLN A 93 21.63 -10.94 26.63
N GLN A 94 20.38 -11.09 26.20
CA GLN A 94 19.20 -11.07 27.08
C GLN A 94 18.75 -12.48 27.51
N LYS A 95 18.78 -13.45 26.60
CA LYS A 95 18.28 -14.82 26.85
C LYS A 95 19.36 -15.88 27.02
N GLY A 96 20.61 -15.59 26.66
CA GLY A 96 21.72 -16.54 26.68
C GLY A 96 21.83 -17.39 25.41
N VAL A 97 22.96 -18.10 25.29
CA VAL A 97 23.33 -18.88 24.09
C VAL A 97 22.48 -20.15 23.95
N GLU A 98 22.17 -20.82 25.06
CA GLU A 98 21.39 -22.07 25.03
C GLU A 98 19.98 -21.86 24.47
N GLU A 99 19.30 -20.80 24.92
CA GLU A 99 17.97 -20.45 24.45
C GLU A 99 18.00 -20.00 22.98
N LEU A 100 19.02 -19.25 22.56
CA LEU A 100 19.20 -18.90 21.15
C LEU A 100 19.32 -20.15 20.27
N ASN A 101 20.17 -21.11 20.65
CA ASN A 101 20.38 -22.33 19.87
C ASN A 101 19.11 -23.17 19.76
N LYS A 102 18.31 -23.22 20.83
CA LYS A 102 16.99 -23.84 20.82
C LYS A 102 16.05 -23.12 19.85
N MET A 103 15.94 -21.80 19.93
CA MET A 103 15.10 -20.99 19.04
C MET A 103 15.50 -21.14 17.57
N ILE A 104 16.80 -21.18 17.26
CA ILE A 104 17.30 -21.41 15.89
C ILE A 104 16.79 -22.76 15.36
N ARG A 105 16.91 -23.83 16.15
CA ARG A 105 16.49 -25.18 15.75
C ARG A 105 14.99 -25.27 15.53
N GLU A 106 14.19 -24.72 16.45
CA GLU A 106 12.72 -24.66 16.33
C GLU A 106 12.28 -23.88 15.09
N THR A 107 12.97 -22.76 14.81
CA THR A 107 12.69 -21.92 13.64
C THR A 107 13.06 -22.62 12.33
N LEU A 108 14.22 -23.28 12.27
CA LEU A 108 14.62 -24.07 11.10
C LEU A 108 13.64 -25.21 10.81
N GLU A 109 13.14 -25.89 11.84
CA GLU A 109 12.16 -26.96 11.67
C GLU A 109 10.82 -26.41 11.16
N THR A 110 10.41 -25.23 11.64
CA THR A 110 9.21 -24.53 11.14
C THR A 110 9.37 -24.14 9.66
N LEU A 111 10.52 -23.56 9.29
CA LEU A 111 10.82 -23.19 7.90
C LEU A 111 10.90 -24.41 6.98
N LYS A 112 11.35 -25.56 7.49
CA LYS A 112 11.36 -26.84 6.78
C LYS A 112 9.94 -27.38 6.56
N GLN A 113 9.07 -27.33 7.58
CA GLN A 113 7.66 -27.72 7.45
C GLN A 113 6.91 -26.83 6.43
N GLN A 114 7.21 -25.54 6.42
CA GLN A 114 6.73 -24.57 5.42
C GLN A 114 7.35 -24.78 4.03
N GLN A 115 8.32 -25.69 3.91
CA GLN A 115 9.06 -26.01 2.69
C GLN A 115 9.77 -24.77 2.09
N LEU A 116 10.26 -23.88 2.95
CA LEU A 116 11.07 -22.72 2.59
C LEU A 116 12.56 -23.05 2.65
N VAL A 117 12.96 -23.88 3.63
CA VAL A 117 14.34 -24.34 3.86
C VAL A 117 14.46 -25.85 3.72
N GLU A 118 15.61 -26.33 3.28
CA GLU A 118 16.01 -27.73 3.32
C GLU A 118 17.29 -27.93 4.09
N LEU A 119 17.38 -29.08 4.74
CA LEU A 119 18.52 -29.48 5.57
C LEU A 119 19.16 -30.70 4.91
N GLU A 120 20.44 -30.59 4.58
CA GLU A 120 21.24 -31.73 4.13
C GLU A 120 21.80 -32.48 5.33
N GLU A 121 21.60 -33.80 5.35
CA GLU A 121 21.99 -34.66 6.49
C GLU A 121 23.51 -34.81 6.64
N GLU A 122 24.28 -34.68 5.55
CA GLU A 122 25.70 -35.03 5.54
C GLU A 122 26.64 -33.92 6.04
N GLU A 123 26.23 -32.64 6.00
CA GLU A 123 27.12 -31.50 6.36
C GLU A 123 26.51 -30.52 7.38
N SER A 124 25.32 -30.81 7.94
CA SER A 124 24.52 -29.80 8.67
C SER A 124 24.34 -28.50 7.86
N SER A 125 24.40 -28.65 6.54
CA SER A 125 24.23 -27.58 5.56
C SER A 125 22.74 -27.28 5.44
N CYS A 126 22.43 -26.02 5.65
CA CYS A 126 21.10 -25.44 5.53
C CYS A 126 21.10 -24.62 4.26
N TYR A 127 20.26 -25.01 3.30
CA TYR A 127 20.04 -24.20 2.11
C TYR A 127 18.55 -24.10 1.85
N SER A 128 18.09 -22.93 1.46
CA SER A 128 16.71 -22.76 1.08
C SER A 128 16.49 -23.22 -0.36
N ARG A 129 15.80 -24.36 -0.57
CA ARG A 129 15.50 -24.87 -1.93
C ARG A 129 14.62 -23.89 -2.72
N ARG A 130 13.72 -23.15 -2.04
CA ARG A 130 12.84 -22.11 -2.63
C ARG A 130 13.28 -20.69 -2.29
N ASN A 131 14.59 -20.48 -2.28
CA ASN A 131 15.41 -19.36 -1.79
C ASN A 131 15.06 -17.91 -2.17
N SER A 132 13.85 -17.60 -2.60
CA SER A 132 13.72 -16.57 -3.62
C SER A 132 12.42 -15.82 -3.60
N ALA A 133 11.28 -16.50 -3.45
CA ALA A 133 10.00 -15.82 -3.64
C ALA A 133 9.65 -14.95 -2.43
N ALA A 134 9.66 -15.51 -1.22
CA ALA A 134 9.41 -14.76 0.02
C ALA A 134 10.43 -13.64 0.24
N PHE A 135 11.73 -14.01 0.21
CA PHE A 135 12.85 -13.08 0.30
C PHE A 135 12.80 -11.97 -0.78
N GLY A 136 12.66 -12.36 -2.05
CA GLY A 136 12.61 -11.41 -3.17
C GLY A 136 11.37 -10.50 -3.15
N ALA A 137 10.27 -10.98 -2.58
CA ALA A 137 9.05 -10.20 -2.38
C ALA A 137 9.09 -9.33 -1.11
N SER A 138 10.07 -9.53 -0.22
CA SER A 138 10.11 -8.92 1.11
C SER A 138 8.84 -9.21 1.91
N VAL A 139 8.38 -10.47 1.86
CA VAL A 139 7.20 -10.97 2.57
C VAL A 139 7.65 -11.94 3.65
N ALA A 140 7.06 -11.84 4.85
CA ALA A 140 7.37 -12.71 5.97
C ALA A 140 7.13 -14.20 5.61
N PRO A 141 7.90 -15.15 6.19
CA PRO A 141 7.76 -16.58 5.90
C PRO A 141 6.35 -17.14 6.13
N ALA A 142 5.70 -16.73 7.22
CA ALA A 142 4.33 -17.14 7.56
C ALA A 142 3.33 -16.69 6.49
N ASP A 143 3.35 -15.41 6.14
CA ASP A 143 2.48 -14.80 5.13
C ASP A 143 2.74 -15.37 3.74
N SER A 144 4.01 -15.68 3.43
CA SER A 144 4.39 -16.25 2.13
C SER A 144 3.67 -17.57 1.84
N CYS A 145 3.45 -18.40 2.86
CA CYS A 145 2.74 -19.66 2.69
C CYS A 145 1.26 -19.45 2.39
N VAL A 146 0.62 -18.53 3.11
CA VAL A 146 -0.79 -18.16 2.91
C VAL A 146 -0.96 -17.53 1.53
N LEU A 147 -0.13 -16.54 1.20
CA LEU A 147 -0.11 -15.87 -0.09
C LEU A 147 0.04 -16.87 -1.23
N ARG A 148 1.01 -17.79 -1.16
CA ARG A 148 1.21 -18.80 -2.20
C ARG A 148 -0.01 -19.69 -2.40
N LYS A 149 -0.64 -20.14 -1.30
CA LYS A 149 -1.85 -20.97 -1.35
C LYS A 149 -3.01 -20.21 -1.99
N ASP A 150 -3.23 -18.96 -1.56
CA ASP A 150 -4.27 -18.08 -2.09
C ASP A 150 -4.08 -17.81 -3.58
N LEU A 151 -2.87 -17.42 -4.00
CA LEU A 151 -2.56 -17.14 -5.40
C LEU A 151 -2.78 -18.36 -6.31
N LEU A 152 -2.32 -19.54 -5.88
CA LEU A 152 -2.51 -20.77 -6.65
C LEU A 152 -3.99 -21.17 -6.72
N SER A 153 -4.72 -21.05 -5.61
CA SER A 153 -6.16 -21.33 -5.59
C SER A 153 -6.94 -20.39 -6.51
N THR A 154 -6.63 -19.08 -6.47
CA THR A 154 -7.28 -18.06 -7.29
C THR A 154 -6.98 -18.24 -8.78
N LEU A 155 -5.74 -18.59 -9.12
CA LEU A 155 -5.36 -18.89 -10.51
C LEU A 155 -6.05 -20.17 -11.01
N SER A 156 -6.23 -21.17 -10.14
CA SER A 156 -6.90 -22.42 -10.50
C SER A 156 -8.42 -22.27 -10.69
N SER A 157 -9.05 -21.34 -9.98
CA SER A 157 -10.48 -21.00 -10.16
C SER A 157 -10.75 -20.14 -11.40
N GLY A 158 -9.70 -19.56 -11.99
CA GLY A 158 -9.79 -18.68 -13.16
C GLY A 158 -9.80 -17.19 -12.80
N ILE A 159 -9.29 -16.38 -13.73
CA ILE A 159 -9.23 -14.91 -13.61
C ILE A 159 -10.06 -14.29 -14.72
N ASN A 160 -10.90 -13.32 -14.37
CA ASN A 160 -11.61 -12.49 -15.33
C ASN A 160 -10.71 -11.32 -15.77
N PHE A 161 -10.41 -11.23 -17.06
CA PHE A 161 -9.63 -10.14 -17.65
C PHE A 161 -10.48 -9.05 -18.30
N SER A 162 -11.82 -9.19 -18.31
CA SER A 162 -12.73 -8.13 -18.77
C SER A 162 -12.70 -6.90 -17.86
N SER A 163 -12.25 -7.06 -16.63
CA SER A 163 -12.17 -6.00 -15.61
C SER A 163 -10.88 -6.15 -14.80
N HIS A 164 -10.45 -5.04 -14.17
CA HIS A 164 -9.28 -5.02 -13.30
C HIS A 164 -9.61 -5.46 -11.86
N LEU A 165 -10.89 -5.64 -11.51
CA LEU A 165 -11.33 -5.93 -10.14
C LEU A 165 -10.67 -7.18 -9.58
N HIS A 166 -10.56 -8.26 -10.34
CA HIS A 166 -9.95 -9.50 -9.87
C HIS A 166 -8.46 -9.34 -9.58
N LEU A 167 -7.74 -8.59 -10.41
CA LEU A 167 -6.34 -8.28 -10.16
C LEU A 167 -6.20 -7.40 -8.91
N LEU A 168 -7.09 -6.41 -8.74
CA LEU A 168 -7.15 -5.57 -7.55
C LEU A 168 -7.47 -6.38 -6.27
N TYR A 169 -8.32 -7.39 -6.38
CA TYR A 169 -8.63 -8.33 -5.30
C TYR A 169 -7.43 -9.21 -4.93
N ILE A 170 -6.70 -9.72 -5.93
CA ILE A 170 -5.48 -10.50 -5.71
C ILE A 170 -4.43 -9.69 -4.95
N VAL A 171 -4.28 -8.39 -5.28
CA VAL A 171 -3.27 -7.52 -4.65
C VAL A 171 -3.76 -6.81 -3.38
N ALA A 172 -5.02 -7.01 -2.99
CA ALA A 172 -5.58 -6.39 -1.78
C ALA A 172 -4.83 -6.93 -0.54
N PRO A 173 -4.17 -6.05 0.25
CA PRO A 173 -3.42 -6.46 1.44
C PRO A 173 -4.28 -7.15 2.50
N TYR A 174 -3.67 -8.05 3.27
CA TYR A 174 -4.34 -8.80 4.34
C TYR A 174 -4.55 -7.98 5.62
N ASP A 175 -3.64 -7.04 5.90
CA ASP A 175 -3.55 -6.31 7.17
C ASP A 175 -4.33 -4.99 7.17
N LEU A 176 -5.04 -4.70 6.07
CA LEU A 176 -5.86 -3.50 5.97
C LEU A 176 -7.21 -3.72 6.65
N TRP A 177 -7.51 -2.86 7.61
CA TRP A 177 -8.80 -2.80 8.28
C TRP A 177 -9.56 -1.52 7.94
N CYS A 178 -10.85 -1.65 7.59
CA CYS A 178 -11.79 -0.54 7.52
C CYS A 178 -13.20 -0.96 7.96
N THR A 179 -14.02 0.04 8.30
CA THR A 179 -15.43 -0.21 8.59
C THR A 179 -16.16 -0.44 7.27
N VAL A 180 -16.77 -1.62 7.12
CA VAL A 180 -17.50 -1.99 5.91
C VAL A 180 -18.91 -1.44 5.97
N ASP A 181 -19.27 -0.62 4.98
CA ASP A 181 -20.66 -0.29 4.71
C ASP A 181 -21.27 -1.42 3.86
N TRP A 182 -22.04 -2.28 4.51
CA TRP A 182 -22.61 -3.45 3.86
C TRP A 182 -23.72 -3.12 2.86
N ASP A 183 -24.41 -1.99 3.02
CA ASP A 183 -25.45 -1.55 2.09
C ASP A 183 -24.81 -1.06 0.78
N LEU A 184 -23.73 -0.27 0.90
CA LEU A 184 -22.90 0.11 -0.24
C LEU A 184 -22.26 -1.12 -0.90
N TYR A 185 -21.70 -2.03 -0.10
CA TYR A 185 -21.10 -3.26 -0.62
C TYR A 185 -22.12 -4.09 -1.41
N TYR A 186 -23.32 -4.28 -0.89
CA TYR A 186 -24.38 -4.99 -1.62
C TYR A 186 -24.71 -4.31 -2.95
N LYS A 187 -24.79 -2.97 -2.99
CA LYS A 187 -25.03 -2.21 -4.21
C LYS A 187 -23.93 -2.40 -5.25
N GLU A 188 -22.67 -2.21 -4.84
CA GLU A 188 -21.50 -2.38 -5.72
C GLU A 188 -21.41 -3.81 -6.24
N PHE A 189 -21.53 -4.81 -5.35
CA PHE A 189 -21.50 -6.23 -5.73
C PHE A 189 -22.64 -6.59 -6.69
N SER A 190 -23.85 -6.07 -6.46
CA SER A 190 -25.01 -6.33 -7.31
C SER A 190 -24.86 -5.71 -8.70
N SER A 191 -24.09 -4.63 -8.82
CA SER A 191 -23.79 -3.98 -10.11
C SER A 191 -22.75 -4.72 -10.95
N LEU A 192 -22.02 -5.67 -10.37
CA LEU A 192 -21.00 -6.44 -11.09
C LEU A 192 -21.61 -7.36 -12.17
N PRO A 193 -20.89 -7.62 -13.27
CA PRO A 193 -21.30 -8.61 -14.28
C PRO A 193 -21.47 -10.00 -13.68
N ASP A 194 -22.39 -10.81 -14.24
CA ASP A 194 -22.66 -12.17 -13.76
C ASP A 194 -21.43 -13.09 -13.84
N SER A 195 -20.54 -12.85 -14.81
CA SER A 195 -19.27 -13.57 -14.94
C SER A 195 -18.31 -13.31 -13.78
N GLU A 196 -18.26 -12.07 -13.27
CA GLU A 196 -17.46 -11.72 -12.08
C GLU A 196 -18.07 -12.31 -10.81
N LYS A 197 -19.40 -12.21 -10.67
CA LYS A 197 -20.13 -12.80 -9.54
C LYS A 197 -19.88 -14.30 -9.44
N ALA A 198 -19.96 -15.04 -10.55
CA ALA A 198 -19.75 -16.49 -10.57
C ALA A 198 -18.33 -16.89 -10.10
N LEU A 199 -17.31 -16.11 -10.46
CA LEU A 199 -15.94 -16.38 -10.02
C LEU A 199 -15.72 -15.98 -8.55
N LEU A 200 -16.32 -14.88 -8.09
CA LEU A 200 -16.28 -14.50 -6.67
C LEU A 200 -16.99 -15.53 -5.79
N GLU A 201 -18.06 -16.16 -6.29
CA GLU A 201 -18.72 -17.28 -5.61
C GLU A 201 -17.78 -18.49 -5.43
N SER A 202 -16.94 -18.79 -6.42
CA SER A 202 -15.91 -19.83 -6.31
C SER A 202 -14.84 -19.51 -5.25
N SER A 203 -14.59 -18.22 -5.02
CA SER A 203 -13.72 -17.73 -3.94
C SER A 203 -14.43 -17.64 -2.58
N GLY A 204 -15.67 -18.11 -2.49
CA GLY A 204 -16.44 -18.16 -1.25
C GLY A 204 -17.18 -16.88 -0.89
N ILE A 205 -17.23 -15.88 -1.78
CA ILE A 205 -18.01 -14.65 -1.61
C ILE A 205 -19.31 -14.78 -2.41
N SER A 206 -20.44 -14.92 -1.73
CA SER A 206 -21.75 -14.98 -2.37
C SER A 206 -22.67 -13.89 -1.87
N ILE A 207 -23.62 -13.48 -2.72
CA ILE A 207 -24.67 -12.50 -2.36
C ILE A 207 -25.39 -12.94 -1.09
N LYS A 208 -25.67 -14.25 -0.95
CA LYS A 208 -26.31 -14.82 0.24
C LYS A 208 -25.52 -14.54 1.51
N LYS A 209 -24.19 -14.68 1.47
CA LYS A 209 -23.32 -14.37 2.62
C LYS A 209 -23.34 -12.88 2.94
N ILE A 210 -23.27 -12.01 1.93
CA ILE A 210 -23.33 -10.55 2.12
C ILE A 210 -24.66 -10.17 2.81
N VAL A 211 -25.78 -10.68 2.31
CA VAL A 211 -27.12 -10.44 2.91
C VAL A 211 -27.22 -10.99 4.33
N GLN A 212 -26.65 -12.16 4.60
CA GLN A 212 -26.57 -12.70 5.96
C GLN A 212 -25.72 -11.83 6.90
N GLN A 213 -24.64 -11.22 6.40
CA GLN A 213 -23.81 -10.30 7.19
C GLN A 213 -24.56 -8.99 7.51
N ILE A 214 -25.34 -8.47 6.56
CA ILE A 214 -26.22 -7.30 6.78
C ILE A 214 -27.22 -7.60 7.91
N ALA A 215 -27.86 -8.77 7.87
CA ALA A 215 -28.84 -9.17 8.87
C ALA A 215 -28.22 -9.39 10.26
N ASN A 216 -27.06 -10.04 10.30
CA ASN A 216 -26.42 -10.44 11.56
C ASN A 216 -25.50 -9.36 12.15
N ARG A 217 -25.12 -8.33 11.38
CA ARG A 217 -24.18 -7.26 11.76
C ARG A 217 -22.89 -7.77 12.42
N LYS A 218 -22.39 -8.92 11.96
CA LYS A 218 -21.15 -9.46 12.52
C LYS A 218 -19.98 -8.59 12.04
N PRO A 219 -19.07 -8.17 12.94
CA PRO A 219 -17.87 -7.46 12.52
C PRO A 219 -16.99 -8.39 11.68
N CYS A 220 -16.48 -7.88 10.56
CA CYS A 220 -15.38 -8.54 9.84
C CYS A 220 -14.11 -8.50 10.69
N THR A 221 -13.24 -9.46 10.47
CA THR A 221 -11.86 -9.47 10.98
C THR A 221 -10.88 -9.12 9.87
N GLU A 222 -9.68 -8.68 10.25
CA GLU A 222 -8.56 -8.52 9.32
C GLU A 222 -8.29 -9.84 8.56
N GLY A 223 -7.90 -9.74 7.29
CA GLY A 223 -7.72 -10.90 6.42
C GLY A 223 -9.01 -11.55 5.88
N ASP A 224 -10.20 -11.14 6.31
CA ASP A 224 -11.46 -11.69 5.79
C ASP A 224 -11.60 -11.47 4.28
N THR A 225 -12.00 -12.52 3.56
CA THR A 225 -12.24 -12.50 2.11
C THR A 225 -13.22 -11.40 1.70
N ALA A 226 -14.25 -11.16 2.52
CA ALA A 226 -15.24 -10.12 2.27
C ALA A 226 -14.66 -8.71 2.40
N LEU A 227 -13.80 -8.47 3.39
CA LEU A 227 -13.11 -7.20 3.60
C LEU A 227 -12.11 -6.92 2.46
N ARG A 228 -11.35 -7.94 2.04
CA ARG A 228 -10.43 -7.84 0.90
C ARG A 228 -11.14 -7.45 -0.39
N LEU A 229 -12.31 -8.03 -0.67
CA LEU A 229 -13.10 -7.62 -1.83
C LEU A 229 -13.67 -6.21 -1.68
N TYR A 230 -14.09 -5.80 -0.48
CA TYR A 230 -14.53 -4.42 -0.24
C TYR A 230 -13.40 -3.40 -0.51
N ILE A 231 -12.18 -3.70 -0.06
CA ILE A 231 -10.99 -2.90 -0.38
C ILE A 231 -10.72 -2.92 -1.89
N ALA A 232 -10.87 -4.05 -2.57
CA ALA A 232 -10.69 -4.14 -4.01
C ALA A 232 -11.70 -3.30 -4.81
N LEU A 233 -12.98 -3.29 -4.39
CA LEU A 233 -14.02 -2.43 -4.96
C LEU A 233 -13.67 -0.95 -4.75
N LEU A 234 -13.25 -0.58 -3.55
CA LEU A 234 -12.75 0.78 -3.27
C LEU A 234 -11.56 1.14 -4.16
N MET A 235 -10.59 0.23 -4.33
CA MET A 235 -9.44 0.43 -5.22
C MET A 235 -9.85 0.49 -6.70
N GLN A 236 -10.98 -0.09 -7.09
CA GLN A 236 -11.53 0.01 -8.44
C GLN A 236 -11.98 1.43 -8.77
N HIS A 237 -12.57 2.16 -7.82
CA HIS A 237 -12.89 3.59 -8.00
C HIS A 237 -11.62 4.44 -8.16
N ILE A 238 -10.58 4.14 -7.36
CA ILE A 238 -9.28 4.79 -7.49
C ILE A 238 -8.61 4.46 -8.84
N TRP A 239 -8.74 3.23 -9.31
CA TRP A 239 -8.27 2.81 -10.63
C TRP A 239 -8.99 3.55 -11.77
N ARG A 240 -10.28 3.85 -11.60
CA ARG A 240 -11.07 4.70 -12.52
C ARG A 240 -10.76 6.19 -12.41
N GLN A 241 -9.77 6.58 -11.59
CA GLN A 241 -9.32 7.96 -11.40
C GLN A 241 -10.37 8.89 -10.79
N GLU A 242 -11.27 8.32 -9.97
CA GLU A 242 -12.20 9.13 -9.20
C GLU A 242 -11.49 9.92 -8.10
N SER A 243 -12.07 11.07 -7.70
CA SER A 243 -11.48 11.91 -6.66
C SER A 243 -11.37 11.16 -5.33
N HIS A 244 -10.19 11.13 -4.73
CA HIS A 244 -9.97 10.51 -3.41
C HIS A 244 -10.90 11.08 -2.33
N ILE A 245 -11.32 12.35 -2.47
CA ILE A 245 -12.26 12.98 -1.55
C ILE A 245 -13.65 12.34 -1.66
N SER A 246 -14.11 12.14 -2.91
CA SER A 246 -15.41 11.55 -3.20
C SER A 246 -15.45 10.09 -2.78
N VAL A 247 -14.41 9.32 -3.14
CA VAL A 247 -14.30 7.90 -2.79
C VAL A 247 -14.23 7.71 -1.27
N ALA A 248 -13.41 8.51 -0.57
CA ALA A 248 -13.34 8.45 0.88
C ALA A 248 -14.70 8.72 1.55
N ALA A 249 -15.44 9.72 1.06
CA ALA A 249 -16.78 10.04 1.57
C ALA A 249 -17.81 8.94 1.25
N GLN A 250 -17.78 8.38 0.04
CA GLN A 250 -18.69 7.31 -0.38
C GLN A 250 -18.49 6.05 0.45
N PHE A 251 -17.24 5.64 0.67
CA PHE A 251 -16.90 4.42 1.42
C PHE A 251 -16.82 4.63 2.93
N GLY A 252 -17.07 5.85 3.43
CA GLY A 252 -17.04 6.17 4.86
C GLY A 252 -15.66 6.04 5.50
N VAL A 253 -14.57 6.26 4.75
CA VAL A 253 -13.19 6.12 5.22
C VAL A 253 -12.47 7.46 5.29
N ASP A 254 -11.44 7.55 6.15
CA ASP A 254 -10.60 8.75 6.24
C ASP A 254 -9.73 8.92 4.99
N ARG A 255 -9.55 10.16 4.52
CA ARG A 255 -8.71 10.45 3.33
C ARG A 255 -7.24 10.02 3.53
N GLY A 256 -6.70 10.24 4.72
CA GLY A 256 -5.34 9.82 5.08
C GLY A 256 -5.22 8.30 5.12
N TRP A 257 -6.26 7.61 5.59
CA TRP A 257 -6.33 6.15 5.55
C TRP A 257 -6.38 5.64 4.11
N LEU A 258 -7.23 6.21 3.25
CA LEU A 258 -7.34 5.83 1.83
C LEU A 258 -5.99 5.97 1.10
N GLN A 259 -5.27 7.05 1.37
CA GLN A 259 -3.93 7.26 0.79
C GLN A 259 -2.92 6.23 1.30
N ALA A 260 -2.93 5.93 2.60
CA ALA A 260 -2.08 4.89 3.18
C ALA A 260 -2.44 3.50 2.64
N ALA A 261 -3.73 3.20 2.49
CA ALA A 261 -4.23 1.95 1.93
C ALA A 261 -3.78 1.77 0.47
N LEU A 262 -3.88 2.82 -0.36
CA LEU A 262 -3.40 2.78 -1.73
C LEU A 262 -1.89 2.51 -1.80
N GLN A 263 -1.09 3.18 -0.96
CA GLN A 263 0.36 2.95 -0.89
C GLN A 263 0.69 1.51 -0.47
N GLN A 264 -0.04 0.96 0.50
CA GLN A 264 0.10 -0.43 0.94
C GLN A 264 -0.31 -1.41 -0.17
N THR A 265 -1.41 -1.17 -0.88
CA THR A 265 -1.84 -1.99 -2.02
C THR A 265 -0.80 -1.97 -3.15
N VAL A 266 -0.20 -0.82 -3.45
CA VAL A 266 0.89 -0.71 -4.45
C VAL A 266 2.13 -1.51 -4.00
N ALA A 267 2.52 -1.39 -2.74
CA ALA A 267 3.64 -2.14 -2.18
C ALA A 267 3.38 -3.65 -2.20
N HIS A 268 2.18 -4.07 -1.81
CA HIS A 268 1.75 -5.46 -1.83
C HIS A 268 1.70 -6.02 -3.26
N ALA A 269 1.15 -5.27 -4.22
CA ALA A 269 1.15 -5.64 -5.64
C ALA A 269 2.58 -5.83 -6.18
N ALA A 270 3.51 -4.94 -5.80
CA ALA A 270 4.91 -5.06 -6.18
C ALA A 270 5.59 -6.28 -5.53
N ALA A 271 5.27 -6.57 -4.27
CA ALA A 271 5.73 -7.76 -3.57
C ALA A 271 5.24 -9.04 -4.28
N ILE A 272 3.95 -9.12 -4.63
CA ILE A 272 3.40 -10.26 -5.39
C ILE A 272 4.06 -10.37 -6.77
N ALA A 273 4.32 -9.27 -7.46
CA ALA A 273 5.01 -9.31 -8.76
C ALA A 273 6.40 -9.94 -8.64
N ARG A 274 7.20 -9.51 -7.65
CA ARG A 274 8.50 -10.11 -7.34
C ARG A 274 8.38 -11.56 -6.88
N PHE A 275 7.34 -11.89 -6.12
CA PHE A 275 7.05 -13.26 -5.72
C PHE A 275 6.82 -14.16 -6.96
N ALA A 276 6.03 -13.67 -7.92
CA ALA A 276 5.70 -14.35 -9.15
C ALA A 276 6.91 -14.52 -10.09
N GLU A 277 7.86 -13.57 -10.11
CA GLU A 277 9.11 -13.69 -10.89
C GLU A 277 9.93 -14.92 -10.49
N ARG A 278 9.84 -15.32 -9.23
CA ARG A 278 10.60 -16.42 -8.63
C ARG A 278 9.89 -17.76 -8.73
N LEU A 279 8.61 -17.76 -9.12
CA LEU A 279 7.81 -18.93 -9.46
C LEU A 279 7.26 -18.79 -10.89
N PRO A 280 8.13 -18.67 -11.91
CA PRO A 280 7.73 -18.24 -13.24
C PRO A 280 6.89 -19.27 -14.00
N THR A 281 6.87 -20.54 -13.59
CA THR A 281 6.09 -21.60 -14.26
C THR A 281 4.64 -21.62 -13.79
N THR A 282 4.38 -21.35 -12.50
CA THR A 282 3.03 -21.42 -11.91
C THR A 282 2.34 -20.06 -11.85
N LEU A 283 3.09 -18.97 -11.65
CA LEU A 283 2.56 -17.61 -11.47
C LEU A 283 2.86 -16.70 -12.67
N TRP A 284 3.09 -17.27 -13.86
CA TRP A 284 3.45 -16.52 -15.07
C TRP A 284 2.46 -15.38 -15.43
N PRO A 285 1.12 -15.49 -15.26
CA PRO A 285 0.23 -14.40 -15.63
C PRO A 285 0.45 -13.18 -14.74
N LEU A 286 0.65 -13.40 -13.43
CA LEU A 286 0.88 -12.32 -12.47
C LEU A 286 2.21 -11.62 -12.71
N LYS A 287 3.25 -12.38 -13.11
CA LYS A 287 4.54 -11.83 -13.52
C LYS A 287 4.40 -10.82 -14.68
N LEU A 288 3.51 -11.07 -15.64
CA LEU A 288 3.32 -10.21 -16.80
C LEU A 288 2.37 -9.04 -16.53
N LEU A 289 1.30 -9.27 -15.75
CA LEU A 289 0.22 -8.31 -15.57
C LEU A 289 0.45 -7.31 -14.43
N LEU A 290 1.06 -7.75 -13.33
CA LEU A 290 1.22 -6.91 -12.14
C LEU A 290 2.17 -5.72 -12.32
N PRO A 291 3.26 -5.77 -13.10
CA PRO A 291 4.13 -4.60 -13.28
C PRO A 291 3.40 -3.36 -13.83
N GLU A 292 2.51 -3.55 -14.81
CA GLU A 292 1.69 -2.45 -15.35
C GLU A 292 0.69 -1.94 -14.30
N LEU A 293 0.04 -2.86 -13.58
CA LEU A 293 -0.91 -2.51 -12.52
C LEU A 293 -0.23 -1.71 -11.38
N VAL A 294 0.97 -2.11 -10.96
CA VAL A 294 1.79 -1.40 -9.96
C VAL A 294 2.13 0.01 -10.45
N SER A 295 2.56 0.14 -11.71
CA SER A 295 2.91 1.44 -12.29
C SER A 295 1.71 2.39 -12.26
N ARG A 296 0.54 1.93 -12.73
CA ARG A 296 -0.69 2.73 -12.78
C ARG A 296 -1.27 3.06 -11.41
N LEU A 297 -1.36 2.10 -10.49
CA LEU A 297 -1.82 2.39 -9.12
C LEU A 297 -0.88 3.37 -8.41
N SER A 298 0.43 3.33 -8.70
CA SER A 298 1.38 4.31 -8.18
C SER A 298 1.11 5.72 -8.71
N ASP A 299 0.62 5.86 -9.95
CA ASP A 299 0.19 7.15 -10.50
C ASP A 299 -1.08 7.68 -9.82
N CYS A 300 -2.00 6.80 -9.42
CA CYS A 300 -3.20 7.18 -8.66
C CYS A 300 -2.88 7.77 -7.27
N SER A 301 -1.64 7.69 -6.77
CA SER A 301 -1.28 8.21 -5.44
C SER A 301 -1.40 9.73 -5.29
N ARG A 302 -1.36 10.48 -6.40
CA ARG A 302 -1.50 11.94 -6.45
C ARG A 302 -2.37 12.34 -7.64
N PRO A 303 -3.69 12.15 -7.56
CA PRO A 303 -4.59 12.45 -8.68
C PRO A 303 -4.51 13.92 -9.09
N GLU A 304 -4.19 14.83 -8.17
CA GLU A 304 -4.01 16.26 -8.46
C GLU A 304 -2.86 16.57 -9.44
N LEU A 305 -1.89 15.67 -9.59
CA LEU A 305 -0.77 15.83 -10.52
C LEU A 305 -1.06 15.27 -11.90
N GLN A 306 -2.11 14.47 -12.04
CA GLN A 306 -2.43 13.76 -13.27
C GLN A 306 -2.60 14.68 -14.50
N PRO A 307 -3.28 15.83 -14.42
CA PRO A 307 -3.40 16.74 -15.56
C PRO A 307 -2.03 17.23 -16.06
N LEU A 308 -1.06 17.38 -15.16
CA LEU A 308 0.28 17.86 -15.48
C LEU A 308 1.19 16.76 -16.04
N LEU A 309 0.90 15.48 -15.75
CA LEU A 309 1.64 14.33 -16.29
C LEU A 309 1.43 14.12 -17.79
N GLN A 310 0.37 14.70 -18.37
CA GLN A 310 0.10 14.67 -19.81
C GLN A 310 1.08 15.56 -20.61
N LEU A 311 1.77 16.49 -19.93
CA LEU A 311 2.65 17.44 -20.58
C LEU A 311 4.00 16.80 -20.95
N ASP A 312 4.52 17.19 -22.11
CA ASP A 312 5.82 16.75 -22.58
C ASP A 312 6.93 17.09 -21.57
N LEU A 313 7.80 16.11 -21.31
CA LEU A 313 8.94 16.22 -20.39
C LEU A 313 8.54 16.45 -18.92
N VAL A 314 7.27 16.25 -18.56
CA VAL A 314 6.80 16.34 -17.17
C VAL A 314 6.65 14.94 -16.57
N LYS A 315 7.64 14.56 -15.76
CA LYS A 315 7.56 13.37 -14.89
C LYS A 315 7.02 13.75 -13.50
N ARG A 316 6.65 12.78 -12.68
CA ARG A 316 6.06 12.95 -11.32
C ARG A 316 6.68 14.07 -10.48
N LYS A 317 8.02 14.11 -10.37
CA LYS A 317 8.73 15.15 -9.61
C LYS A 317 8.51 16.54 -10.18
N ARG A 318 8.48 16.66 -11.51
CA ARG A 318 8.25 17.93 -12.20
C ARG A 318 6.78 18.36 -12.11
N ALA A 319 5.83 17.45 -12.26
CA ALA A 319 4.42 17.73 -12.03
C ALA A 319 4.18 18.27 -10.61
N ALA A 320 4.79 17.66 -9.60
CA ALA A 320 4.72 18.14 -8.22
C ALA A 320 5.29 19.55 -8.03
N GLN A 321 6.42 19.86 -8.68
CA GLN A 321 7.00 21.20 -8.64
C GLN A 321 6.12 22.25 -9.32
N LEU A 322 5.52 21.91 -10.46
CA LEU A 322 4.57 22.78 -11.17
C LEU A 322 3.34 23.06 -10.31
N TYR A 323 2.77 22.01 -9.71
CA TYR A 323 1.62 22.12 -8.82
C TYR A 323 1.93 22.97 -7.59
N ALA A 324 3.10 22.78 -6.97
CA ALA A 324 3.55 23.58 -5.83
C ALA A 324 3.81 25.05 -6.20
N ALA A 325 4.26 25.31 -7.43
CA ALA A 325 4.42 26.66 -7.99
C ALA A 325 3.09 27.33 -8.40
N GLY A 326 1.95 26.64 -8.20
CA GLY A 326 0.61 27.18 -8.48
C GLY A 326 0.03 26.80 -9.84
N PHE A 327 0.77 26.09 -10.70
CA PHE A 327 0.28 25.58 -11.97
C PHE A 327 -0.45 24.25 -11.76
N LYS A 328 -1.77 24.29 -11.54
CA LYS A 328 -2.55 23.10 -11.16
C LYS A 328 -3.27 22.46 -12.35
N LYS A 329 -3.58 23.25 -13.38
CA LYS A 329 -4.29 22.81 -14.59
C LYS A 329 -3.41 23.00 -15.83
N ILE A 330 -3.77 22.31 -16.91
CA ILE A 330 -3.13 22.47 -18.23
C ILE A 330 -3.30 23.92 -18.72
N SER A 331 -4.45 24.55 -18.43
CA SER A 331 -4.70 25.97 -18.67
C SER A 331 -3.65 26.87 -18.06
N ASP A 332 -3.26 26.59 -16.82
CA ASP A 332 -2.33 27.45 -16.08
C ASP A 332 -0.94 27.40 -16.70
N VAL A 333 -0.54 26.23 -17.22
CA VAL A 333 0.74 26.04 -17.91
C VAL A 333 0.72 26.65 -19.32
N ALA A 334 -0.38 26.54 -20.06
CA ALA A 334 -0.48 27.08 -21.42
C ALA A 334 -0.41 28.61 -21.49
N HIS A 335 -1.01 29.27 -20.48
CA HIS A 335 -1.01 30.73 -20.33
C HIS A 335 0.19 31.25 -19.52
N ALA A 336 1.01 30.35 -18.97
CA ALA A 336 2.18 30.74 -18.20
C ALA A 336 3.16 31.55 -19.04
N ASN A 337 3.67 32.65 -18.48
CA ASN A 337 4.79 33.35 -19.07
C ASN A 337 6.08 32.54 -18.83
N LEU A 338 6.85 32.31 -19.90
CA LEU A 338 8.09 31.54 -19.86
C LEU A 338 9.07 32.04 -18.78
N GLN A 339 9.21 33.37 -18.59
CA GLN A 339 10.13 33.92 -17.59
C GLN A 339 9.65 33.66 -16.16
N VAL A 340 8.34 33.78 -15.92
CA VAL A 340 7.74 33.52 -14.61
C VAL A 340 7.82 32.03 -14.27
N MET A 341 7.57 31.16 -15.24
CA MET A 341 7.68 29.71 -15.04
C MET A 341 9.12 29.30 -14.67
N LEU A 342 10.13 29.92 -15.28
CA LEU A 342 11.54 29.65 -14.97
C LEU A 342 11.99 30.15 -13.60
N SER A 343 11.45 31.28 -13.12
CA SER A 343 11.79 31.82 -11.79
C SER A 343 11.06 31.10 -10.65
N THR A 344 9.83 30.64 -10.90
CA THR A 344 8.97 30.03 -9.87
C THR A 344 9.26 28.53 -9.69
N VAL A 345 9.66 27.84 -10.77
CA VAL A 345 9.90 26.39 -10.74
C VAL A 345 11.40 26.10 -10.65
N GLY A 346 11.84 25.58 -9.51
CA GLY A 346 13.25 25.26 -9.27
C GLY A 346 13.84 24.24 -10.26
N ASN A 347 15.08 24.48 -10.69
CA ASN A 347 15.84 23.63 -11.61
C ASN A 347 15.11 23.33 -12.93
N LEU A 348 14.37 24.30 -13.48
CA LEU A 348 13.68 24.18 -14.77
C LEU A 348 14.55 24.76 -15.89
N GLY A 349 14.90 23.94 -16.88
CA GLY A 349 15.63 24.41 -18.06
C GLY A 349 14.71 25.13 -19.05
N ARG A 350 15.24 26.14 -19.76
CA ARG A 350 14.47 26.92 -20.76
C ARG A 350 13.85 26.04 -21.86
N TYR A 351 14.57 25.01 -22.32
CA TYR A 351 14.07 24.05 -23.30
C TYR A 351 12.87 23.25 -22.78
N GLN A 352 12.97 22.74 -21.55
CA GLN A 352 11.90 22.00 -20.88
C GLN A 352 10.66 22.88 -20.71
N ALA A 353 10.81 24.10 -20.20
CA ALA A 353 9.70 25.03 -20.00
C ALA A 353 8.99 25.38 -21.33
N THR A 354 9.76 25.65 -22.38
CA THR A 354 9.20 25.97 -23.70
C THR A 354 8.41 24.80 -24.27
N LYS A 355 8.95 23.57 -24.17
CA LYS A 355 8.25 22.35 -24.61
C LYS A 355 6.99 22.08 -23.80
N MET A 356 7.02 22.28 -22.49
CA MET A 356 5.84 22.12 -21.61
C MET A 356 4.72 23.09 -21.99
N ILE A 357 5.03 24.38 -22.22
CA ILE A 357 4.03 25.38 -22.63
C ILE A 357 3.46 25.04 -24.01
N GLN A 358 4.31 24.61 -24.95
CA GLN A 358 3.87 24.20 -26.29
C GLN A 358 2.95 22.97 -26.23
N SER A 359 3.32 21.96 -25.44
CA SER A 359 2.52 20.75 -25.20
C SER A 359 1.19 21.10 -24.53
N ALA A 360 1.18 21.97 -23.52
CA ALA A 360 -0.03 22.43 -22.87
C ALA A 360 -0.99 23.16 -23.84
N ARG A 361 -0.46 24.01 -24.72
CA ARG A 361 -1.24 24.71 -25.75
C ARG A 361 -1.79 23.76 -26.80
N ALA A 362 -1.05 22.70 -27.16
CA ALA A 362 -1.54 21.67 -28.06
C ALA A 362 -2.70 20.90 -27.43
N LEU A 363 -2.52 20.37 -26.22
CA LEU A 363 -3.56 19.63 -25.50
C LEU A 363 -4.83 20.45 -25.27
N LEU A 364 -4.72 21.76 -24.96
CA LEU A 364 -5.89 22.62 -24.85
C LEU A 364 -6.61 22.81 -26.18
N ARG A 365 -5.88 22.95 -27.30
CA ARG A 365 -6.53 23.04 -28.61
C ARG A 365 -7.28 21.76 -28.93
N ASP A 366 -6.66 20.61 -28.70
CA ASP A 366 -7.27 19.30 -28.96
C ASP A 366 -8.55 19.11 -28.11
N GLN A 367 -8.51 19.46 -26.82
CA GLN A 367 -9.69 19.43 -25.93
C GLN A 367 -10.80 20.42 -26.34
N MET A 368 -10.45 21.55 -26.97
CA MET A 368 -11.43 22.50 -27.47
C MET A 368 -12.06 22.02 -28.77
N ASP A 369 -11.27 21.47 -29.69
CA ASP A 369 -11.78 20.94 -30.95
C ASP A 369 -12.72 19.74 -30.68
N GLU A 370 -12.39 18.82 -29.77
CA GLU A 370 -13.25 17.70 -29.35
C GLU A 370 -14.59 18.19 -28.75
N LYS A 371 -14.56 19.20 -27.88
CA LYS A 371 -15.79 19.79 -27.31
C LYS A 371 -16.64 20.52 -28.34
N LEU A 372 -16.03 21.16 -29.34
CA LEU A 372 -16.77 21.82 -30.42
C LEU A 372 -17.45 20.78 -31.31
N GLU A 373 -16.82 19.63 -31.55
CA GLU A 373 -17.41 18.49 -32.26
C GLU A 373 -18.62 17.91 -31.50
N GLU A 374 -18.49 17.66 -30.18
CA GLU A 374 -19.60 17.21 -29.35
C GLU A 374 -20.80 18.19 -29.36
N MET A 375 -20.53 19.50 -29.32
CA MET A 375 -21.58 20.53 -29.39
C MET A 375 -22.23 20.61 -30.77
N ALA A 376 -21.48 20.36 -31.85
CA ALA A 376 -22.02 20.28 -33.20
C ALA A 376 -22.95 19.07 -33.36
N GLU A 377 -22.59 17.92 -32.78
CA GLU A 377 -23.44 16.71 -32.74
C GLU A 377 -24.73 16.93 -31.93
N MET A 378 -24.68 17.78 -30.89
CA MET A 378 -25.84 18.19 -30.10
C MET A 378 -26.68 19.31 -30.74
N GLY A 379 -26.37 19.73 -31.97
CA GLY A 379 -27.20 20.63 -32.78
C GLY A 379 -26.96 22.14 -32.57
N VAL A 380 -25.81 22.54 -32.03
CA VAL A 380 -25.42 23.96 -31.91
C VAL A 380 -25.02 24.52 -33.28
N SER A 381 -25.40 25.77 -33.60
CA SER A 381 -25.14 26.35 -34.93
C SER A 381 -23.66 26.69 -35.15
N ASN A 382 -23.16 26.48 -36.37
CA ASN A 382 -21.77 26.74 -36.76
C ASN A 382 -21.29 28.17 -36.47
N GLU A 383 -22.18 29.17 -36.56
CA GLU A 383 -21.85 30.57 -36.26
C GLU A 383 -21.56 30.80 -34.77
N GLN A 384 -22.25 30.06 -33.88
CA GLN A 384 -21.99 30.12 -32.44
C GLN A 384 -20.67 29.40 -32.08
N LEU A 385 -20.36 28.29 -32.76
CA LEU A 385 -19.12 27.55 -32.58
C LEU A 385 -17.89 28.36 -33.00
N GLU A 386 -17.95 29.07 -34.15
CA GLU A 386 -16.86 29.93 -34.62
C GLU A 386 -16.62 31.17 -33.75
N ALA A 387 -17.69 31.75 -33.18
CA ALA A 387 -17.58 32.87 -32.25
C ALA A 387 -16.91 32.46 -30.93
N MET A 388 -17.23 31.27 -30.42
CA MET A 388 -16.57 30.73 -29.21
C MET A 388 -15.09 30.42 -29.44
N ARG A 389 -14.73 29.90 -30.63
CA ARG A 389 -13.34 29.61 -31.01
C ARG A 389 -12.43 30.85 -30.98
N LYS A 390 -12.96 32.01 -31.39
CA LYS A 390 -12.24 33.30 -31.43
C LYS A 390 -12.11 34.00 -30.08
N THR A 391 -12.91 33.64 -29.08
CA THR A 391 -12.93 34.32 -27.78
C THR A 391 -11.92 33.70 -26.80
N ILE A 392 -11.42 32.50 -27.09
CA ILE A 392 -10.69 31.65 -26.15
C ILE A 392 -9.21 31.43 -26.56
N THR A 393 -8.87 31.61 -27.84
CA THR A 393 -7.48 31.73 -28.34
C THR A 393 -6.89 33.09 -28.02
#